data_AF-A0A660RUK5-F1
#
_entry.id   AF-A0A660RUK5-F1
#
_cell.length_a   1.000
_cell.length_b   1.000
_cell.length_c   1.000
_cell.angle_alpha   90.00
_cell.angle_beta   90.00
_cell.angle_gamma   90.00
#
_symmetry.space_group_name_H-M   'P 1'
#
loop_
_entity.id
_entity.type
_entity.pdbx_description
1 polymer ?
#
loop_
_entity_poly.entity_id
_entity_poly.type
_entity_poly.pdbx_seq_one_letter_code
_entity_poly.pdbx_strand_id
1 'polypeptide(L)'
;ATNIANAQVTRTIEGGPYRAKDVVLKAIPISENDPYLKIVEVEKIVDDPSPFKEVYDPGHPDADERGIVKYPNVDIFTEMVELLSAEKAYQANLTVISTTKTLSLRLLDLLR
;
A
#
# COMPACT_ATOMS: atom_id res chain seq x y z
N ALA A 1 -0.51 4.95 -1.85
CA ALA A 1 -0.62 5.69 -0.58
C ALA A 1 -2.04 6.20 -0.33
N THR A 2 -3.06 5.37 -0.57
CA THR A 2 -4.47 5.79 -0.43
C THR A 2 -4.89 5.86 1.03
N ASN A 3 -4.42 4.93 1.86
CA ASN A 3 -4.73 4.90 3.29
C ASN A 3 -4.17 6.15 4.00
N ILE A 4 -2.88 6.48 3.80
CA ILE A 4 -2.26 7.70 4.35
C ILE A 4 -3.03 8.97 3.93
N ALA A 5 -3.40 9.08 2.65
CA ALA A 5 -4.11 10.26 2.15
C ALA A 5 -5.51 10.43 2.78
N ASN A 6 -6.15 9.33 3.18
CA ASN A 6 -7.49 9.33 3.75
C ASN A 6 -7.52 9.08 5.27
N ALA A 7 -6.37 9.14 5.96
CA ALA A 7 -6.26 8.82 7.38
C ALA A 7 -7.08 9.75 8.30
N GLN A 8 -7.45 10.95 7.81
CA GLN A 8 -8.25 11.93 8.55
C GLN A 8 -9.66 12.12 7.95
N VAL A 9 -10.05 11.30 6.98
CA VAL A 9 -11.34 11.48 6.28
C VAL A 9 -12.46 10.83 7.09
N THR A 10 -13.17 11.66 7.86
CA THR A 10 -14.34 11.28 8.67
C THR A 10 -15.62 11.10 7.85
N ARG A 11 -15.65 11.62 6.62
CA ARG A 11 -16.81 11.56 5.74
C ARG A 11 -16.40 11.32 4.28
N THR A 12 -16.75 10.15 3.77
CA THR A 12 -16.62 9.75 2.37
C THR A 12 -17.90 10.07 1.58
N ILE A 13 -17.85 9.93 0.25
CA ILE A 13 -18.99 10.14 -0.65
C ILE A 13 -20.17 9.19 -0.35
N GLU A 14 -19.88 8.02 0.23
CA GLU A 14 -20.86 6.99 0.57
C GLU A 14 -21.47 7.17 1.97
N GLY A 15 -20.98 8.15 2.75
CA GLY A 15 -21.40 8.41 4.13
C GLY A 15 -20.63 7.54 5.12
N GLY A 16 -19.89 8.19 6.03
CA GLY A 16 -19.07 7.54 7.06
C GLY A 16 -17.56 7.64 6.81
N PRO A 17 -16.75 7.24 7.80
CA PRO A 17 -15.29 7.38 7.76
C PRO A 17 -14.63 6.45 6.74
N TYR A 18 -13.48 6.86 6.24
CA TYR A 18 -12.66 6.02 5.38
C TYR A 18 -12.23 4.74 6.10
N ARG A 19 -12.27 3.61 5.40
CA ARG A 19 -11.77 2.32 5.89
C ARG A 19 -10.46 1.99 5.20
N ALA A 20 -9.45 1.61 5.98
CA ALA A 20 -8.18 1.15 5.45
C ALA A 20 -8.39 -0.02 4.48
N LYS A 21 -7.60 -0.04 3.40
CA LYS A 21 -7.68 -1.07 2.36
C LYS A 21 -6.36 -1.81 2.27
N ASP A 22 -6.43 -3.13 2.28
CA ASP A 22 -5.29 -4.03 2.14
C ASP A 22 -5.29 -4.70 0.78
N VAL A 23 -4.10 -4.90 0.22
CA VAL A 23 -3.92 -5.55 -1.08
C VAL A 23 -3.49 -7.00 -0.85
N VAL A 24 -4.31 -7.94 -1.30
CA VAL A 24 -3.96 -9.36 -1.28
C VAL A 24 -3.17 -9.68 -2.54
N LEU A 25 -1.93 -10.10 -2.35
CA LEU A 25 -1.00 -10.48 -3.41
C LEU A 25 -0.96 -12.00 -3.56
N LYS A 26 -0.88 -12.47 -4.80
CA LYS A 26 -0.79 -13.90 -5.13
C LYS A 26 0.42 -14.15 -6.01
N ALA A 27 1.19 -15.19 -5.66
CA ALA A 27 2.31 -15.64 -6.47
C ALA A 27 1.82 -16.69 -7.48
N ILE A 28 1.99 -16.41 -8.78
CA ILE A 28 1.59 -17.27 -9.89
C ILE A 28 2.86 -17.72 -10.63
N PRO A 29 3.01 -19.01 -10.99
CA PRO A 29 4.14 -19.45 -11.79
C PRO A 29 4.11 -18.82 -13.19
N ILE A 30 5.26 -18.37 -13.68
CA ILE A 30 5.41 -17.71 -15.01
C ILE A 30 5.34 -18.76 -16.14
N SER A 31 5.73 -19.99 -15.86
CA SER A 31 5.71 -21.12 -16.80
C SER A 31 5.32 -22.39 -16.05
N GLU A 32 4.49 -23.24 -16.67
CA GLU A 32 4.16 -24.56 -16.11
C GLU A 32 5.39 -25.46 -15.92
N ASN A 33 6.45 -25.22 -16.70
CA ASN A 33 7.67 -26.01 -16.66
C ASN A 33 8.68 -25.56 -15.60
N ASP A 34 8.54 -24.37 -15.01
CA ASP A 34 9.45 -23.88 -13.97
C ASP A 34 8.68 -23.33 -12.76
N PRO A 35 8.42 -24.19 -11.74
CA PRO A 35 7.71 -23.79 -10.53
C PRO A 35 8.47 -22.77 -9.66
N TYR A 36 9.77 -22.56 -9.92
CA TYR A 36 10.61 -21.65 -9.14
C TYR A 36 10.48 -20.20 -9.59
N LEU A 37 10.09 -19.96 -10.84
CA LEU A 37 9.83 -18.64 -11.38
C LEU A 37 8.37 -18.24 -11.14
N LYS A 38 8.15 -17.38 -10.15
CA LYS A 38 6.82 -16.85 -9.80
C LYS A 38 6.75 -15.34 -10.00
N ILE A 39 5.65 -14.87 -10.57
CA ILE A 39 5.26 -13.47 -10.63
C ILE A 39 4.24 -13.18 -9.53
N VAL A 40 4.27 -11.95 -9.00
CA VAL A 40 3.28 -11.48 -8.02
C VAL A 40 2.21 -10.68 -8.74
N GLU A 41 0.96 -11.07 -8.58
CA GLU A 41 -0.20 -10.35 -9.09
C GLU A 41 -1.11 -9.90 -7.93
N VAL A 42 -1.89 -8.85 -8.17
CA VAL A 42 -2.91 -8.37 -7.24
C VAL A 42 -4.16 -9.24 -7.39
N GLU A 43 -4.49 -10.03 -6.38
CA GLU A 43 -5.68 -10.89 -6.40
C GLU A 43 -6.95 -10.10 -6.05
N LYS A 44 -6.89 -9.28 -5.01
CA LYS A 44 -8.02 -8.46 -4.56
C LYS A 44 -7.58 -7.35 -3.61
N ILE A 45 -8.41 -6.31 -3.51
CA ILE A 45 -8.30 -5.26 -2.49
C ILE A 45 -9.43 -5.53 -1.49
N VAL A 46 -9.09 -5.71 -0.22
CA VAL A 46 -10.05 -5.97 0.86
C VAL A 46 -10.04 -4.81 1.83
N ASP A 47 -11.19 -4.55 2.43
CA ASP A 47 -11.28 -3.58 3.51
C ASP A 47 -10.76 -4.20 4.81
N ASP A 48 -10.01 -3.42 5.59
CA ASP A 48 -9.49 -3.85 6.88
C ASP A 48 -10.67 -4.10 7.85
N PRO A 49 -10.72 -5.26 8.53
CA PRO A 49 -11.83 -5.65 9.40
C PRO A 49 -11.82 -4.94 10.76
N SER A 50 -10.77 -4.19 11.10
CA SER A 50 -10.65 -3.53 12.39
C SER A 50 -11.76 -2.50 12.62
N PRO A 51 -12.16 -2.30 13.89
CA PRO A 51 -13.17 -1.29 14.23
C PRO A 51 -12.64 0.13 13.96
N PHE A 52 -13.56 1.03 13.63
CA PHE A 52 -13.26 2.47 13.55
C PHE A 52 -12.89 3.02 14.92
N LYS A 53 -12.09 4.10 14.93
CA LYS A 53 -11.69 4.76 16.17
C LYS A 53 -12.80 5.73 16.59
N GLU A 54 -13.49 5.44 17.69
CA GLU A 54 -14.52 6.31 18.24
C GLU A 54 -13.91 7.33 19.20
N VAL A 55 -14.18 8.61 18.98
CA VAL A 55 -13.71 9.71 19.82
C VAL A 55 -14.90 10.57 20.20
N TYR A 56 -15.03 10.88 21.49
CA TYR A 56 -16.06 11.80 21.96
C TYR A 56 -15.64 13.24 21.65
N ASP A 57 -16.35 13.87 20.72
CA ASP A 57 -16.19 15.26 20.32
C ASP A 57 -17.55 15.84 19.93
N PRO A 58 -18.32 16.35 20.90
CA PRO A 58 -19.68 16.87 20.68
C PRO A 58 -19.73 18.16 19.86
N GLY A 59 -18.60 18.80 19.59
CA GLY A 59 -18.52 20.01 18.75
C GLY A 59 -18.26 19.71 17.26
N HIS A 60 -18.02 18.45 16.91
CA HIS A 60 -17.64 18.07 15.54
C HIS A 60 -18.87 17.98 14.62
N PRO A 61 -18.81 18.47 13.38
CA PRO A 61 -19.94 18.43 12.43
C PRO A 61 -20.36 17.02 12.03
N ASP A 62 -19.47 16.03 12.18
CA ASP A 62 -19.72 14.61 11.89
C ASP A 62 -19.97 13.78 13.18
N ALA A 63 -20.32 14.41 14.30
CA ALA A 63 -20.65 13.69 15.53
C ALA A 63 -22.07 13.09 15.46
N ASP A 64 -22.21 11.83 15.89
CA ASP A 64 -23.51 11.17 16.07
C ASP A 64 -24.32 11.85 17.19
N GLU A 65 -25.60 11.48 17.39
CA GLU A 65 -26.52 12.04 18.41
C GLU A 65 -25.96 12.03 19.85
N ARG A 66 -24.93 11.22 20.10
CA ARG A 66 -24.25 11.06 21.39
C ARG A 66 -22.96 11.90 21.50
N GLY A 67 -22.63 12.72 20.51
CA GLY A 67 -21.38 13.49 20.44
C GLY A 67 -20.15 12.65 20.10
N ILE A 68 -20.32 11.50 19.46
CA ILE A 68 -19.23 10.57 19.11
C ILE A 68 -18.91 10.69 17.62
N VAL A 69 -17.63 10.89 17.31
CA VAL A 69 -17.10 10.90 15.95
C VAL A 69 -16.39 9.59 15.67
N LYS A 70 -16.71 8.98 14.53
CA LYS A 70 -16.02 7.80 14.03
C LYS A 70 -14.88 8.23 13.11
N TYR A 71 -13.66 7.95 13.52
CA TYR A 71 -12.47 8.17 12.72
C TYR A 71 -12.07 6.91 11.94
N PRO A 72 -11.42 7.08 10.79
CA PRO A 72 -10.80 5.98 10.05
C PRO A 72 -9.96 5.05 10.93
N ASN A 73 -9.95 3.77 10.60
CA ASN A 73 -9.08 2.74 11.19
C ASN A 73 -7.66 2.74 10.59
N VAL A 74 -7.19 3.88 10.08
CA VAL A 74 -5.87 3.99 9.46
C VAL A 74 -4.82 4.36 10.52
N ASP A 75 -3.81 3.50 10.68
CA ASP A 75 -2.63 3.85 11.47
C ASP A 75 -1.54 4.45 10.57
N ILE A 76 -1.38 5.76 10.68
CA ILE A 76 -0.41 6.54 9.92
C ILE A 76 1.02 6.02 10.13
N PHE A 77 1.38 5.58 11.34
CA PHE A 77 2.75 5.11 11.61
C PHE A 77 3.05 3.82 10.86
N THR A 78 2.14 2.86 10.93
CA THR A 78 2.26 1.57 10.24
C THR A 78 2.28 1.78 8.72
N GLU A 79 1.37 2.59 8.19
CA GLU A 79 1.29 2.90 6.76
C GLU A 79 2.53 3.64 6.22
N MET A 80 3.14 4.53 7.02
CA MET A 80 4.40 5.17 6.65
C MET A 80 5.55 4.16 6.57
N VAL A 81 5.60 3.19 7.47
CA VAL A 81 6.62 2.13 7.42
C VAL A 81 6.45 1.27 6.18
N GLU A 82 5.22 0.91 5.81
CA GLU A 82 4.95 0.19 4.57
C GLU A 82 5.33 1.00 3.33
N LEU A 83 5.01 2.31 3.31
CA LEU A 83 5.41 3.20 2.23
C LEU A 83 6.94 3.27 2.09
N LEU A 84 7.66 3.42 3.20
CA LEU A 84 9.13 3.43 3.21
C LEU A 84 9.71 2.10 2.73
N SER A 85 9.10 0.97 3.10
CA SER A 85 9.49 -0.35 2.62
C SER A 85 9.32 -0.46 1.10
N ALA A 86 8.17 -0.02 0.58
CA ALA A 86 7.89 0.02 -0.85
C ALA A 86 8.86 0.95 -1.61
N GLU A 87 9.18 2.11 -1.07
CA GLU A 87 10.16 3.03 -1.65
C GLU A 87 11.56 2.40 -1.73
N LYS A 88 12.02 1.77 -0.64
CA LYS A 88 13.31 1.07 -0.62
C LYS A 88 13.34 -0.09 -1.62
N ALA A 89 12.27 -0.87 -1.72
CA ALA A 89 12.16 -1.94 -2.72
C ALA A 89 12.25 -1.39 -4.14
N TYR A 90 11.58 -0.27 -4.42
CA TYR A 90 11.66 0.40 -5.72
C TYR A 90 13.07 0.92 -6.03
N GLN A 91 13.73 1.58 -5.07
CA GLN A 91 15.12 2.02 -5.20
C GLN A 91 16.09 0.85 -5.44
N ALA A 92 15.90 -0.26 -4.74
CA ALA A 92 16.69 -1.47 -4.93
C ALA A 92 16.51 -2.04 -6.35
N ASN A 93 15.27 -2.14 -6.83
CA ASN A 93 14.97 -2.62 -8.18
C ASN A 93 15.59 -1.71 -9.26
N LEU A 94 15.49 -0.38 -9.11
CA LEU A 94 16.13 0.56 -10.01
C LEU A 94 17.66 0.41 -10.02
N THR A 95 18.26 0.16 -8.86
CA THR A 95 19.71 -0.07 -8.73
C THR A 95 20.14 -1.35 -9.44
N VAL A 96 19.37 -2.43 -9.34
CA VAL A 96 19.63 -3.68 -10.07
C VAL A 96 19.57 -3.45 -11.58
N ILE A 97 18.57 -2.71 -12.06
CA ILE A 97 18.42 -2.38 -13.48
C ILE A 97 19.59 -1.51 -13.97
N SER A 98 19.99 -0.48 -13.23
CA SER A 98 21.11 0.39 -13.60
C SER A 98 22.45 -0.35 -13.62
N THR A 99 22.65 -1.25 -12.65
CA THR A 99 23.84 -2.10 -12.57
C THR A 99 23.89 -3.05 -13.75
N THR A 100 22.77 -3.71 -14.08
CA THR A 100 22.64 -4.61 -15.23
C THR A 100 22.95 -3.85 -16.53
N LYS A 101 22.36 -2.67 -16.73
CA LYS A 101 22.64 -1.82 -17.90
C LYS A 101 24.12 -1.47 -18.02
N THR A 102 24.77 -1.13 -16.90
CA THR A 102 26.19 -0.80 -16.88
C THR A 102 27.04 -2.01 -17.25
N LEU A 103 26.74 -3.18 -16.70
CA LEU A 103 27.42 -4.44 -17.05
C LEU A 103 27.25 -4.78 -18.53
N SER A 104 26.06 -4.64 -19.10
CA SER A 104 25.81 -4.89 -20.52
C SER A 104 26.62 -3.96 -21.43
N LEU A 105 26.74 -2.67 -21.10
CA LEU A 105 27.57 -1.73 -21.86
C LEU A 105 29.05 -2.08 -21.79
N ARG A 106 29.55 -2.43 -20.60
CA ARG A 106 30.95 -2.86 -20.40
C ARG A 106 31.26 -4.14 -21.18
N LEU A 107 30.34 -5.10 -21.21
CA LEU A 107 30.48 -6.31 -22.00
C LEU A 107 30.53 -5.99 -23.51
N LEU A 108 29.71 -5.06 -23.98
CA LEU A 108 29.73 -4.64 -25.39
C LEU A 108 31.04 -3.95 -25.76
N ASP A 109 31.59 -3.11 -24.88
CA ASP A 109 32.90 -2.47 -25.08
C ASP A 109 34.05 -3.49 -25.14
N LEU A 110 33.96 -4.60 -24.39
CA LEU A 110 34.95 -5.68 -24.41
C LEU A 110 34.88 -6.56 -25.66
N LEU A 111 33.71 -6.62 -26.32
CA LEU A 111 33.49 -7.41 -27.53
C LEU A 111 33.87 -6.68 -28.82
N ARG A 112 34.33 -5.42 -28.71
CA ARG A 112 34.75 -4.56 -29.82
C ARG A 112 36.26 -4.53 -29.95
#